data_AF-A0A0N4WIW8-F1
#
_entry.id   AF-A0A0N4WIW8-F1
#
_cell.length_a   1.000
_cell.length_b   1.000
_cell.length_c   1.000
_cell.angle_alpha   90.00
_cell.angle_beta   90.00
_cell.angle_gamma   90.00
#
_symmetry.space_group_name_H-M   'P 1'
#
loop_
_entity.id
_entity.type
_entity.pdbx_description
1 polymer ?
#
loop_
_entity_poly.entity_id
_entity_poly.type
_entity_poly.pdbx_seq_one_letter_code
_entity_poly.pdbx_strand_id
1 'polypeptide(L)'
;MCKAILLALALLATTPVYTQDGWFNSGWLYNLTQQIEKNFKNAFQNAGASISTENGTTTVTAKIGGKQYTATFPEATKIFTSSSTIDINGQKSESFRLTVNDETYIYNTVNGTTTVTNGKGEPISGGGPFHIGSR
;
A
#
# COMPACT_ATOMS: atom_id res chain seq x y z
N MET A 1 14.44 -7.39 -17.63
CA MET A 1 13.98 -8.42 -16.68
C MET A 1 13.46 -7.72 -15.43
N CYS A 2 12.14 -7.52 -15.31
CA CYS A 2 11.53 -6.87 -14.14
C CYS A 2 11.46 -7.87 -12.97
N LYS A 3 12.10 -7.54 -11.84
CA LYS A 3 11.88 -8.23 -10.57
C LYS A 3 10.54 -7.76 -9.98
N ALA A 4 9.48 -8.51 -10.23
CA ALA A 4 8.25 -8.39 -9.44
C ALA A 4 8.49 -9.14 -8.12
N ILE A 5 8.63 -8.41 -7.01
CA ILE A 5 8.66 -9.02 -5.68
C ILE A 5 7.20 -9.31 -5.30
N LEU A 6 6.82 -10.59 -5.42
CA LEU A 6 5.52 -11.10 -4.98
C LEU A 6 5.63 -11.41 -3.48
N LEU A 7 5.06 -10.56 -2.62
CA LEU A 7 4.83 -10.92 -1.21
C LEU A 7 3.32 -11.02 -0.99
N ALA A 8 2.81 -12.25 -0.95
CA ALA A 8 1.45 -12.55 -0.52
C ALA A 8 1.45 -12.69 1.00
N LEU A 9 0.70 -11.84 1.70
CA LEU A 9 0.44 -11.99 3.13
C LEU A 9 -1.02 -12.42 3.32
N ALA A 10 -1.23 -13.69 3.64
CA ALA A 10 -2.52 -14.21 4.06
C ALA A 10 -2.64 -14.02 5.59
N LEU A 11 -3.43 -13.04 6.04
CA LEU A 11 -3.91 -13.03 7.42
C LEU A 11 -5.08 -14.03 7.53
N LEU A 12 -4.78 -15.23 8.03
CA LEU A 12 -5.76 -16.04 8.74
C LEU A 12 -5.63 -15.68 10.22
N ALA A 13 -6.56 -14.89 10.73
CA ALA A 13 -6.74 -14.70 12.17
C ALA A 13 -8.16 -15.16 12.53
N THR A 14 -8.41 -16.45 12.39
CA THR A 14 -9.47 -17.12 13.16
C THR A 14 -8.95 -17.25 14.59
N THR A 15 -9.54 -16.53 15.54
CA THR A 15 -9.44 -16.89 16.97
C THR A 15 -10.05 -18.30 17.14
N PRO A 16 -9.54 -19.16 18.05
CA PRO A 16 -9.68 -18.90 19.48
C PRO A 16 -8.58 -19.47 20.41
N VAL A 17 -8.78 -19.16 21.70
CA VAL A 17 -8.25 -19.81 22.91
C VAL A 17 -6.94 -19.25 23.45
N TYR A 18 -7.06 -18.54 24.58
CA TYR A 18 -6.00 -18.35 25.56
C TYR A 18 -5.54 -19.73 26.06
N THR A 19 -4.50 -20.29 25.45
CA THR A 19 -3.74 -21.35 26.09
C THR A 19 -2.54 -20.73 26.80
N GLN A 20 -2.75 -20.61 28.11
CA GLN A 20 -1.75 -20.71 29.16
C GLN A 20 -0.57 -21.61 28.75
N ASP A 21 0.54 -21.02 28.31
CA ASP A 21 1.90 -21.55 28.46
C ASP A 21 2.92 -20.43 28.21
N GLY A 22 3.85 -20.28 29.14
CA GLY A 22 4.72 -19.11 29.34
C GLY A 22 5.85 -18.91 28.32
N TRP A 23 5.57 -19.00 27.02
CA TRP A 23 6.54 -18.78 25.94
C TRP A 23 6.37 -17.44 25.21
N PHE A 24 5.20 -16.81 25.28
CA PHE A 24 4.92 -15.52 24.68
C PHE A 24 4.89 -14.42 25.75
N ASN A 25 6.06 -14.01 26.23
CA ASN A 25 6.18 -12.86 27.14
C ASN A 25 5.75 -11.57 26.40
N SER A 26 5.12 -10.62 27.11
CA SER A 26 4.68 -9.32 26.59
C SER A 26 5.81 -8.55 25.89
N GLY A 27 7.06 -8.70 26.36
CA GLY A 27 8.24 -8.12 25.71
C GLY A 27 8.55 -8.72 24.33
N TRP A 28 8.26 -10.02 24.12
CA TRP A 28 8.39 -10.67 22.81
C TRP A 28 7.30 -10.18 21.85
N LEU A 29 6.05 -10.09 22.30
CA LEU A 29 4.95 -9.55 21.49
C LEU A 29 5.23 -8.09 21.08
N TYR A 30 5.66 -7.24 22.02
CA TYR A 30 6.01 -5.85 21.71
C TYR A 30 7.15 -5.75 20.69
N ASN A 31 8.21 -6.56 20.85
CA ASN A 31 9.34 -6.57 19.93
C ASN A 31 8.96 -7.09 18.53
N LEU A 32 8.08 -8.10 18.45
CA LEU A 32 7.54 -8.56 17.18
C LEU A 32 6.72 -7.49 16.49
N THR A 33 5.82 -6.80 17.20
CA THR A 33 5.03 -5.71 16.63
C THR A 33 5.95 -4.63 16.05
N GLN A 34 7.00 -4.24 16.79
CA GLN A 34 7.97 -3.26 16.33
C GLN A 34 8.79 -3.74 15.12
N GLN A 35 9.20 -5.00 15.08
CA GLN A 35 9.92 -5.58 13.94
C GLN A 35 9.03 -5.64 12.69
N ILE A 36 7.76 -6.01 12.88
CA ILE A 36 6.74 -6.03 11.84
C ILE A 36 6.53 -4.62 11.29
N GLU A 37 6.29 -3.63 12.17
CA GLU A 37 6.13 -2.22 11.78
C GLU A 37 7.35 -1.67 11.04
N LYS A 38 8.56 -1.96 11.53
CA LYS A 38 9.81 -1.51 10.89
C LYS A 38 10.01 -2.15 9.52
N ASN A 39 9.75 -3.44 9.40
CA ASN A 39 9.89 -4.16 8.13
C ASN A 39 8.84 -3.69 7.12
N PHE A 40 7.61 -3.44 7.57
CA PHE A 40 6.57 -2.84 6.73
C PHE A 40 6.94 -1.42 6.31
N LYS A 41 7.34 -0.56 7.23
CA LYS A 41 7.76 0.82 6.93
C LYS A 41 8.88 0.84 5.90
N ASN A 42 9.87 -0.04 6.03
CA ASN A 42 10.98 -0.14 5.08
C ASN A 42 10.54 -0.69 3.71
N ALA A 43 9.67 -1.69 3.67
CA ALA A 43 9.15 -2.26 2.43
C ALA A 43 8.29 -1.24 1.67
N PHE A 44 7.44 -0.49 2.37
CA PHE A 44 6.58 0.51 1.76
C PHE A 44 7.35 1.74 1.31
N GLN A 45 8.32 2.23 2.09
CA GLN A 45 9.16 3.36 1.67
C GLN A 45 9.91 3.06 0.38
N ASN A 46 10.40 1.81 0.22
CA ASN A 46 11.00 1.36 -1.04
C ASN A 46 9.98 1.25 -2.20
N ALA A 47 8.69 1.06 -1.90
CA ALA A 47 7.60 1.06 -2.87
C ALA A 47 7.05 2.47 -3.17
N GLY A 48 7.64 3.54 -2.64
CA GLY A 48 7.22 4.94 -2.90
C GLY A 48 5.98 5.38 -2.12
N ALA A 49 5.59 4.65 -1.08
CA ALA A 49 4.50 5.00 -0.18
C ALA A 49 4.91 4.83 1.29
N SER A 50 4.26 5.51 2.22
CA SER A 50 4.37 5.22 3.65
C SER A 50 3.00 4.79 4.16
N ILE A 51 2.96 3.71 4.93
CA ILE A 51 1.75 3.20 5.56
C ILE A 51 1.93 3.28 7.07
N SER A 52 0.96 3.90 7.76
CA SER A 52 0.89 3.93 9.22
C SER A 52 -0.47 3.42 9.65
N THR A 53 -0.53 2.63 10.72
CA THR A 53 -1.80 2.17 11.31
C THR A 53 -1.86 2.61 12.75
N GLU A 54 -2.87 3.42 13.07
CA GLU A 54 -3.11 3.91 14.42
C GLU A 54 -4.58 3.70 14.77
N ASN A 55 -4.86 3.12 15.95
CA ASN A 55 -6.21 2.88 16.45
C ASN A 55 -7.15 2.18 15.44
N GLY A 56 -6.63 1.21 14.67
CA GLY A 56 -7.41 0.46 13.68
C GLY A 56 -7.71 1.22 12.37
N THR A 57 -7.17 2.43 12.20
CA THR A 57 -7.24 3.19 10.95
C THR A 57 -5.88 3.18 10.26
N THR A 58 -5.83 2.72 9.03
CA THR A 58 -4.61 2.72 8.23
C THR A 58 -4.55 3.94 7.33
N THR A 59 -3.50 4.73 7.46
CA THR A 59 -3.20 5.88 6.61
C THR A 59 -2.12 5.51 5.61
N VAL A 60 -2.42 5.70 4.32
CA VAL A 60 -1.48 5.51 3.23
C VAL A 60 -1.13 6.88 2.65
N THR A 61 0.16 7.19 2.62
CA THR A 61 0.70 8.39 1.99
C THR A 61 1.55 7.96 0.82
N ALA A 62 1.27 8.44 -0.39
CA ALA A 62 2.00 8.06 -1.60
C ALA A 62 2.40 9.29 -2.42
N LYS A 63 3.52 9.19 -3.13
CA LYS A 63 3.91 10.21 -4.12
C LYS A 63 3.49 9.76 -5.51
N ILE A 64 2.51 10.46 -6.10
CA ILE A 64 1.92 10.14 -7.41
C ILE A 64 2.08 11.38 -8.29
N GLY A 65 2.71 11.24 -9.47
CA GLY A 65 2.91 12.38 -10.38
C GLY A 65 3.71 13.53 -9.76
N GLY A 66 4.68 13.20 -8.91
CA GLY A 66 5.48 14.19 -8.19
C GLY A 66 4.80 14.86 -6.98
N LYS A 67 3.50 14.62 -6.74
CA LYS A 67 2.75 15.20 -5.61
C LYS A 67 2.46 14.16 -4.54
N GLN A 68 2.45 14.58 -3.28
CA GLN A 68 2.12 13.71 -2.15
C GLN A 68 0.62 13.71 -1.91
N TYR A 69 0.05 12.51 -1.78
CA TYR A 69 -1.35 12.28 -1.49
C TYR A 69 -1.49 11.39 -0.26
N THR A 70 -2.57 11.59 0.49
CA THR A 70 -2.88 10.80 1.69
C THR A 70 -4.30 10.28 1.59
N ALA A 71 -4.50 9.01 1.90
CA ALA A 71 -5.79 8.36 1.99
C ALA A 71 -5.86 7.56 3.29
N THR A 72 -7.04 7.52 3.89
CA THR A 72 -7.30 6.78 5.12
C THR A 72 -8.27 5.65 4.83
N PHE A 73 -7.99 4.50 5.45
CA PHE A 73 -8.77 3.29 5.31
C PHE A 73 -9.10 2.76 6.71
N PRO A 74 -10.31 3.02 7.22
CA PRO A 74 -10.76 2.36 8.44
C PRO A 74 -10.88 0.85 8.19
N GLU A 75 -10.46 0.03 9.15
CA GLU A 75 -10.64 -1.43 9.11
C GLU A 75 -9.96 -2.13 7.91
N ALA A 76 -8.94 -1.52 7.30
CA ALA A 76 -8.16 -2.18 6.25
C ALA A 76 -7.40 -3.38 6.83
N THR A 77 -7.69 -4.57 6.33
CA THR A 77 -7.02 -5.82 6.78
C THR A 77 -5.80 -6.15 5.93
N LYS A 78 -5.78 -5.71 4.67
CA LYS A 78 -4.69 -5.94 3.73
C LYS A 78 -4.43 -4.67 2.93
N ILE A 79 -3.17 -4.23 2.89
CA ILE A 79 -2.75 -3.17 1.96
C ILE A 79 -1.49 -3.60 1.24
N PHE A 80 -1.51 -3.49 -0.08
CA PHE A 80 -0.37 -3.69 -0.95
C PHE A 80 -0.13 -2.44 -1.76
N THR A 81 1.13 -2.00 -1.85
CA THR A 81 1.52 -0.91 -2.73
C THR A 81 2.72 -1.32 -3.57
N SER A 82 2.79 -0.77 -4.78
CA SER A 82 3.97 -0.87 -5.63
C SER A 82 4.06 0.36 -6.51
N SER A 83 5.25 0.92 -6.66
CA SER A 83 5.52 1.95 -7.65
C SER A 83 6.48 1.45 -8.71
N SER A 84 6.32 1.98 -9.92
CA SER A 84 7.24 1.82 -11.02
C SER A 84 7.39 3.17 -11.73
N THR A 85 8.60 3.47 -12.17
CA THR A 85 8.88 4.62 -13.02
C THR A 85 9.61 4.10 -14.23
N ILE A 86 9.13 4.45 -15.42
CA ILE A 86 9.75 4.11 -16.69
C ILE A 86 9.99 5.41 -17.44
N ASP A 87 11.20 5.58 -17.96
CA ASP A 87 11.52 6.66 -18.90
C ASP A 87 11.65 6.05 -20.29
N ILE A 88 10.81 6.48 -21.22
CA ILE A 88 10.86 6.06 -22.62
C ILE A 88 11.02 7.32 -23.46
N ASN A 89 12.18 7.48 -24.11
CA ASN A 89 12.49 8.60 -24.99
C ASN A 89 12.30 9.99 -24.33
N GLY A 90 12.59 10.12 -23.04
CA GLY A 90 12.44 11.36 -22.29
C GLY A 90 11.02 11.60 -21.77
N GLN A 91 10.08 10.70 -22.05
CA GLN A 91 8.76 10.70 -21.42
C GLN A 91 8.78 9.82 -20.18
N LYS A 92 8.67 10.47 -19.02
CA LYS A 92 8.53 9.80 -17.73
C LYS A 92 7.10 9.32 -17.53
N SER A 93 6.93 8.01 -17.42
CA SER A 93 5.70 7.34 -17.02
C SER A 93 5.85 6.78 -15.62
N GLU A 94 5.02 7.26 -14.69
CA GLU A 94 4.96 6.74 -13.32
C GLU A 94 3.70 5.89 -13.17
N SER A 95 3.82 4.69 -12.59
CA SER A 95 2.69 3.84 -12.25
C SER A 95 2.75 3.52 -10.77
N PHE A 96 1.72 3.90 -10.03
CA PHE A 96 1.53 3.54 -8.63
C PHE A 96 0.31 2.65 -8.50
N ARG A 97 0.48 1.46 -7.92
CA ARG A 97 -0.60 0.53 -7.62
C ARG A 97 -0.82 0.51 -6.12
N LEU A 98 -2.08 0.64 -5.73
CA LEU A 98 -2.59 0.44 -4.38
C LEU A 98 -3.63 -0.67 -4.43
N THR A 99 -3.51 -1.66 -3.57
CA THR A 99 -4.55 -2.67 -3.35
C THR A 99 -4.95 -2.60 -1.88
N VAL A 100 -6.22 -2.37 -1.60
CA VAL A 100 -6.77 -2.35 -0.24
C VAL A 100 -7.82 -3.45 -0.17
N ASN A 101 -7.62 -4.39 0.76
CA ASN A 101 -8.35 -5.65 0.82
C ASN A 101 -8.24 -6.38 -0.54
N ASP A 102 -9.29 -6.32 -1.36
CA ASP A 102 -9.34 -6.94 -2.70
C ASP A 102 -9.59 -5.92 -3.83
N GLU A 103 -9.64 -4.62 -3.50
CA GLU A 103 -9.82 -3.56 -4.47
C GLU A 103 -8.47 -3.01 -4.92
N THR A 104 -8.20 -3.06 -6.22
CA THR A 104 -6.97 -2.53 -6.83
C THR A 104 -7.23 -1.21 -7.54
N TYR A 105 -6.39 -0.23 -7.25
CA TYR A 105 -6.32 1.10 -7.85
C TYR A 105 -4.94 1.29 -8.48
N ILE A 106 -4.90 1.61 -9.77
CA ILE A 106 -3.68 1.84 -10.55
C ILE A 106 -3.69 3.28 -11.03
N TYR A 107 -2.74 4.06 -10.54
CA TYR A 107 -2.52 5.46 -10.86
C TYR A 107 -1.38 5.55 -11.88
N ASN A 108 -1.71 5.92 -13.10
CA ASN A 108 -0.73 6.11 -14.17
C ASN A 108 -0.56 7.60 -14.45
N THR A 109 0.65 8.11 -14.26
CA THR A 109 1.00 9.49 -14.56
C THR A 109 1.91 9.55 -15.76
N VAL A 110 1.46 10.21 -16.83
CA VAL A 110 2.24 10.48 -18.03
C VAL A 110 2.24 11.98 -18.26
N ASN A 111 3.43 12.58 -18.38
CA ASN A 111 3.60 14.03 -18.59
C ASN A 111 2.82 14.91 -17.59
N GLY A 112 2.67 14.46 -16.35
CA GLY A 112 1.97 15.19 -15.28
C GLY A 112 0.45 14.96 -15.22
N THR A 113 -0.14 14.28 -16.20
CA THR A 113 -1.56 13.89 -16.17
C THR A 113 -1.70 12.51 -15.55
N THR A 114 -2.49 12.40 -14.48
CA THR A 114 -2.75 11.14 -13.78
C THR A 114 -4.10 10.57 -14.19
N THR A 115 -4.13 9.28 -14.53
CA THR A 115 -5.34 8.51 -14.76
C THR A 115 -5.44 7.40 -13.72
N VAL A 116 -6.66 7.05 -13.32
CA VAL A 116 -6.92 6.01 -12.32
C VAL A 116 -7.73 4.90 -12.94
N THR A 117 -7.25 3.68 -12.81
CA THR A 117 -7.92 2.47 -13.32
C THR A 117 -7.99 1.40 -12.24
N ASN A 118 -8.88 0.43 -12.41
CA ASN A 118 -8.93 -0.74 -11.54
C ASN A 118 -7.95 -1.83 -12.01
N GLY A 119 -7.91 -2.97 -11.30
CA GLY A 119 -7.07 -4.11 -11.65
C GLY A 119 -7.37 -4.75 -13.03
N LYS A 120 -8.49 -4.39 -13.68
CA LYS A 120 -8.87 -4.82 -15.03
C LYS A 120 -8.57 -3.76 -16.10
N GLY A 121 -8.05 -2.59 -15.72
CA GLY A 121 -7.79 -1.47 -16.62
C GLY A 121 -9.00 -0.58 -16.88
N GLU A 122 -10.12 -0.78 -16.19
CA GLU A 122 -11.31 0.07 -16.35
C GLU A 122 -11.11 1.38 -15.57
N PRO A 123 -11.48 2.54 -16.15
CA PRO A 123 -11.30 3.83 -15.50
C PRO A 123 -12.15 3.96 -14.24
N ILE A 124 -11.57 4.52 -13.18
CA ILE A 124 -12.26 4.82 -11.91
C ILE A 124 -12.56 6.32 -11.86
N SER A 125 -13.85 6.65 -11.81
CA SER A 125 -14.30 8.04 -11.63
C SER A 125 -13.95 8.57 -10.23
N GLY A 126 -13.72 9.87 -10.12
CA GLY A 126 -13.43 10.51 -8.83
C GLY A 126 -12.00 10.33 -8.33
N GLY A 127 -11.12 9.69 -9.11
CA GLY A 127 -9.69 9.63 -8.80
C GLY A 127 -9.29 8.65 -7.70
N GLY A 128 -10.17 7.70 -7.38
CA GLY A 128 -9.95 6.68 -6.35
C GLY A 128 -9.79 7.26 -4.93
N PRO A 129 -9.26 6.46 -3.99
CA PRO A 129 -9.08 6.88 -2.59
C PRO A 129 -8.27 8.17 -2.38
N PHE A 130 -7.37 8.50 -3.31
CA PHE A 130 -6.58 9.74 -3.24
C PHE A 130 -7.29 10.96 -3.88
N HIS A 131 -8.49 10.78 -4.44
CA HIS A 131 -9.29 11.83 -5.05
C HIS A 131 -8.52 12.64 -6.10
N ILE A 132 -7.68 11.98 -6.90
CA ILE A 132 -6.85 12.66 -7.90
C ILE A 132 -7.74 13.09 -9.06
N GLY A 133 -8.00 14.39 -9.15
CA GLY A 133 -8.70 14.98 -10.27
C GLY A 133 -7.90 14.78 -11.57
N SER A 134 -8.51 14.15 -12.56
CA SER A 134 -8.03 14.19 -13.94
C SER A 134 -8.14 15.65 -14.41
N ARG A 135 -7.01 16.30 -14.65
CA ARG A 135 -6.97 17.59 -15.38
C ARG A 135 -6.69 17.33 -16.85
#